data_AF-A0A835AQ33-F1
#
_entry.id   AF-A0A835AQ33-F1
#
_cell.length_a   1.000
_cell.length_b   1.000
_cell.length_c   1.000
_cell.angle_alpha   90.00
_cell.angle_beta   90.00
_cell.angle_gamma   90.00
#
_symmetry.space_group_name_H-M   'P 1'
#
loop_
_entity.id
_entity.type
_entity.pdbx_description
1 polymer ?
#
loop_
_entity_poly.entity_id
_entity_poly.type
_entity_poly.pdbx_seq_one_letter_code
_entity_poly.pdbx_strand_id
1 'polypeptide(L)'
;MCFDIFQCRHLTIALGMILSLVKSFGAAISSALLAMPPVGVDLEAEQRLERCSLCYQELKKVSDSLKSLTRQGEVGRLALELTLFLQDIFQLSSV
;
A
#
# COMPACT_ATOMS: atom_id res chain seq x y z
N MET A 1 -1.99 -26.03 6.13
CA MET A 1 -1.99 -26.57 4.75
C MET A 1 -2.68 -25.55 3.86
N CYS A 2 -2.00 -25.04 2.83
CA CYS A 2 -2.66 -24.24 1.78
C CYS A 2 -3.70 -25.13 1.11
N PHE A 3 -4.99 -24.90 1.40
CA PHE A 3 -6.05 -25.79 0.93
C PHE A 3 -6.43 -25.56 -0.54
N ASP A 4 -5.92 -24.51 -1.21
CA ASP A 4 -6.28 -24.24 -2.60
C ASP A 4 -5.10 -23.68 -3.40
N ILE A 5 -4.52 -24.51 -4.28
CA ILE A 5 -3.54 -24.09 -5.31
C ILE A 5 -4.07 -22.93 -6.17
N PHE A 6 -5.39 -22.86 -6.36
CA PHE A 6 -6.07 -21.78 -7.10
C PHE A 6 -6.08 -20.44 -6.33
N GLN A 7 -6.28 -20.50 -5.02
CA GLN A 7 -6.28 -19.32 -4.15
C GLN A 7 -4.89 -18.72 -4.00
N CYS A 8 -3.84 -19.54 -4.03
CA CYS A 8 -2.45 -19.08 -4.08
C CYS A 8 -2.16 -18.24 -5.33
N ARG A 9 -2.61 -18.65 -6.52
CA ARG A 9 -2.34 -17.89 -7.76
C ARG A 9 -3.03 -16.53 -7.74
N HIS A 10 -4.27 -16.47 -7.28
CA HIS A 10 -5.02 -15.21 -7.19
C HIS A 10 -4.42 -14.27 -6.14
N LEU A 11 -3.98 -14.80 -4.99
CA LEU A 11 -3.25 -14.02 -3.99
C LEU A 11 -1.92 -13.50 -4.54
N THR A 12 -1.14 -14.35 -5.21
CA THR A 12 0.14 -13.94 -5.82
C THR A 12 -0.06 -12.79 -6.80
N ILE A 13 -1.06 -12.88 -7.68
CA ILE A 13 -1.37 -11.82 -8.65
C ILE A 13 -1.82 -10.54 -7.93
N ALA A 14 -2.76 -10.66 -6.97
CA ALA A 14 -3.24 -9.50 -6.22
C ALA A 14 -2.11 -8.79 -5.45
N LEU A 15 -1.29 -9.56 -4.72
CA LEU A 15 -0.13 -9.03 -4.01
C LEU A 15 0.89 -8.42 -4.96
N GLY A 16 1.14 -9.03 -6.11
CA GLY A 16 2.04 -8.48 -7.14
C GLY A 16 1.54 -7.16 -7.73
N MET A 17 0.23 -7.03 -7.96
CA MET A 17 -0.37 -5.77 -8.43
C MET A 17 -0.29 -4.68 -7.37
N ILE A 18 -0.60 -5.01 -6.10
CA ILE A 18 -0.49 -4.06 -4.99
C ILE A 18 0.97 -3.65 -4.80
N LEU A 19 1.93 -4.58 -4.87
CA LEU A 19 3.36 -4.29 -4.80
C LEU A 19 3.81 -3.35 -5.92
N SER A 20 3.35 -3.58 -7.14
CA SER A 20 3.64 -2.70 -8.27
C SER A 20 3.06 -1.29 -8.06
N LEU A 21 1.82 -1.18 -7.57
CA LEU A 21 1.20 0.09 -7.23
C LEU A 21 2.00 0.85 -6.16
N VAL A 22 2.39 0.17 -5.09
CA VAL A 22 3.16 0.76 -3.99
C VAL A 22 4.54 1.20 -4.46
N LYS A 23 5.21 0.41 -5.31
CA LYS A 23 6.51 0.79 -5.90
C LYS A 23 6.41 1.99 -6.84
N SER A 24 5.36 2.07 -7.66
CA SER A 24 5.20 3.15 -8.64
C SER A 24 4.66 4.45 -8.03
N PHE A 25 3.76 4.35 -7.07
CA PHE A 25 3.02 5.50 -6.53
C PHE A 25 3.32 5.79 -5.06
N GLY A 26 4.10 4.96 -4.36
CA GLY A 26 4.38 5.13 -2.94
C GLY A 26 4.96 6.49 -2.58
N ALA A 27 5.94 6.96 -3.35
CA ALA A 27 6.52 8.29 -3.18
C ALA A 27 5.54 9.43 -3.47
N ALA A 28 4.64 9.26 -4.44
CA ALA A 28 3.62 10.26 -4.76
C ALA A 28 2.56 10.34 -3.65
N ILE A 29 2.17 9.19 -3.08
CA ILE A 29 1.23 9.10 -1.95
C ILE A 29 1.85 9.73 -0.71
N SER A 30 3.08 9.35 -0.34
CA SER A 30 3.76 9.93 0.84
C SER A 30 4.00 11.43 0.68
N SER A 31 4.47 11.87 -0.49
CA SER A 31 4.69 13.30 -0.77
C SER A 31 3.39 14.09 -0.74
N ALA A 32 2.27 13.55 -1.25
CA ALA A 32 0.98 14.24 -1.17
C ALA A 32 0.48 14.35 0.27
N LEU A 33 0.66 13.32 1.11
CA LEU A 33 0.24 13.34 2.51
C LEU A 33 1.10 14.24 3.40
N LEU A 34 2.39 14.34 3.09
CA LEU A 34 3.33 15.23 3.79
C LEU A 34 3.34 16.66 3.27
N ALA A 35 2.71 16.91 2.12
CA ALA A 35 2.62 18.24 1.57
C ALA A 35 1.87 19.14 2.56
N MET A 36 2.39 20.36 2.70
CA MET A 36 1.71 21.38 3.50
C MET A 36 0.31 21.62 2.92
N PRO A 37 -0.72 21.85 3.77
CA PRO A 37 -2.07 22.12 3.30
C PRO A 37 -2.05 23.27 2.28
N PRO A 38 -2.76 23.14 1.15
CA PRO A 38 -2.78 24.17 0.12
C PRO A 38 -3.26 25.49 0.73
N VAL A 39 -2.44 26.54 0.60
CA VAL A 39 -2.81 27.89 1.03
C VAL A 39 -3.49 28.59 -0.14
N GLY A 40 -4.82 28.56 -0.17
CA GLY A 40 -5.64 29.15 -1.24
C GLY A 40 -6.68 28.18 -1.79
N VAL A 41 -7.29 28.51 -2.93
CA VAL A 41 -8.32 27.69 -3.60
C VAL A 41 -7.65 26.77 -4.63
N ASP A 42 -6.74 25.90 -4.19
CA ASP A 42 -6.13 24.89 -5.07
C ASP A 42 -6.91 23.58 -4.97
N LEU A 43 -8.03 23.55 -5.70
CA LEU A 43 -8.94 22.40 -5.75
C LEU A 43 -8.25 21.15 -6.31
N GLU A 44 -7.27 21.30 -7.20
CA GLU A 44 -6.55 20.17 -7.79
C GLU A 44 -5.64 19.50 -6.75
N ALA A 45 -4.91 20.30 -5.96
CA ALA A 45 -4.09 19.81 -4.85
C ALA A 45 -4.95 19.14 -3.77
N GLU A 46 -6.11 19.70 -3.44
CA GLU A 46 -7.07 19.12 -2.50
C GLU A 46 -7.62 17.78 -2.98
N GLN A 47 -8.02 17.69 -4.25
CA GLN A 47 -8.52 16.44 -4.82
C GLN A 47 -7.42 15.37 -4.91
N ARG A 48 -6.17 15.78 -5.17
CA ARG A 48 -5.02 14.86 -5.12
C ARG A 48 -4.79 14.33 -3.71
N LEU A 49 -4.84 15.20 -2.70
CA LEU A 49 -4.69 14.81 -1.29
C LEU A 49 -5.80 13.84 -0.87
N GLU A 50 -7.06 14.11 -1.23
CA GLU A 50 -8.19 13.23 -0.92
C GLU A 50 -8.00 11.83 -1.52
N ARG A 51 -7.61 11.76 -2.80
CA ARG A 51 -7.35 10.48 -3.49
C ARG A 51 -6.18 9.72 -2.87
N CYS A 52 -5.08 10.40 -2.54
CA CYS A 52 -3.92 9.81 -1.89
C CYS A 52 -4.23 9.33 -0.46
N SER A 53 -5.05 10.08 0.28
CA SER A 53 -5.54 9.72 1.62
C SER A 53 -6.38 8.44 1.57
N LEU A 54 -7.33 8.35 0.65
CA LEU A 54 -8.15 7.16 0.48
C LEU A 54 -7.31 5.95 0.08
N CYS A 55 -6.36 6.13 -0.86
CA CYS A 55 -5.42 5.08 -1.22
C CYS A 55 -4.60 4.60 -0.01
N TYR A 56 -4.06 5.53 0.78
CA TYR A 56 -3.29 5.22 1.98
C TYR A 56 -4.11 4.46 3.04
N GLN A 57 -5.37 4.83 3.25
CA GLN A 57 -6.27 4.13 4.16
C GLN A 57 -6.52 2.68 3.73
N GLU A 58 -6.74 2.44 2.44
CA GLU A 58 -6.88 1.09 1.89
C GLU A 58 -5.57 0.29 2.01
N LEU A 59 -4.41 0.93 1.76
CA LEU A 59 -3.10 0.31 1.95
C LEU A 59 -2.86 -0.11 3.41
N LYS A 60 -3.33 0.66 4.39
CA LYS A 60 -3.29 0.25 5.81
C LYS A 60 -4.10 -1.03 6.06
N LYS A 61 -5.33 -1.11 5.55
CA LYS A 61 -6.18 -2.32 5.69
C LYS A 61 -5.53 -3.54 5.05
N VAL A 62 -4.90 -3.36 3.88
CA VAL A 62 -4.12 -4.42 3.23
C VAL A 62 -2.97 -4.84 4.14
N SER A 63 -2.20 -3.89 4.70
CA SER A 63 -1.07 -4.19 5.58
C SER A 63 -1.45 -5.06 6.80
N ASP A 64 -2.62 -4.81 7.40
CA ASP A 64 -3.13 -5.61 8.51
C ASP A 64 -3.51 -7.03 8.06
N SER A 65 -4.05 -7.16 6.85
CA SER A 65 -4.36 -8.45 6.23
C SER A 65 -3.07 -9.25 5.91
N LEU A 66 -1.98 -8.58 5.53
CA LEU A 66 -0.68 -9.23 5.23
C LEU A 66 -0.05 -9.91 6.44
N LYS A 67 -0.26 -9.38 7.66
CA LYS A 67 0.23 -9.97 8.91
C LYS A 67 -0.27 -11.40 9.12
N SER A 68 -1.45 -11.72 8.59
CA SER A 68 -2.03 -13.07 8.63
C SER A 68 -1.48 -14.01 7.55
N LEU A 69 -0.90 -13.46 6.48
CA LEU A 69 -0.45 -14.18 5.27
C LEU A 69 1.04 -14.52 5.25
N THR A 70 1.83 -13.98 6.19
CA THR A 70 3.31 -14.08 6.21
C THR A 70 3.84 -15.49 6.51
N ARG A 71 2.97 -16.52 6.53
CA ARG A 71 3.24 -17.79 7.23
C ARG A 71 3.85 -18.94 6.43
N GLN A 72 4.00 -18.89 5.10
CA GLN A 72 4.98 -19.68 4.29
C GLN A 72 4.67 -19.65 2.78
N GLY A 73 5.70 -19.79 1.93
CA GLY A 73 5.59 -19.91 0.47
C GLY A 73 5.90 -18.62 -0.30
N GLU A 74 5.69 -18.64 -1.62
CA GLU A 74 5.90 -17.48 -2.51
C GLU A 74 5.01 -16.28 -2.15
N VAL A 75 3.75 -16.54 -1.81
CA VAL A 75 2.79 -15.56 -1.27
C VAL A 75 3.35 -14.88 -0.01
N GLY A 76 4.01 -15.63 0.87
CA GLY A 76 4.63 -15.10 2.08
C GLY A 76 5.80 -14.15 1.77
N ARG A 77 6.60 -14.43 0.73
CA ARG A 77 7.68 -13.52 0.29
C ARG A 77 7.11 -12.20 -0.25
N LEU A 78 6.10 -12.27 -1.13
CA LEU A 78 5.46 -11.07 -1.67
C LEU A 78 4.77 -10.25 -0.57
N ALA A 79 4.10 -10.92 0.38
CA ALA A 79 3.48 -10.26 1.52
C ALA A 79 4.53 -9.56 2.41
N LEU A 80 5.68 -10.20 2.65
CA LEU A 80 6.78 -9.60 3.41
C LEU A 80 7.37 -8.40 2.68
N GLU A 81 7.68 -8.55 1.39
CA GLU A 81 8.22 -7.46 0.57
C GLU A 81 7.26 -6.27 0.56
N LEU A 82 5.97 -6.51 0.31
CA LEU A 82 4.95 -5.48 0.36
C LEU A 82 4.85 -4.82 1.75
N THR A 83 4.95 -5.60 2.83
CA THR A 83 4.94 -5.05 4.20
C THR A 83 6.10 -4.08 4.43
N LEU A 84 7.31 -4.39 3.92
CA LEU A 84 8.47 -3.50 4.04
C LEU A 84 8.27 -2.18 3.28
N PHE A 85 7.77 -2.24 2.04
CA PHE A 85 7.47 -1.03 1.26
C PHE A 85 6.36 -0.18 1.91
N LEU A 86 5.33 -0.82 2.45
CA LEU A 86 4.26 -0.12 3.16
C LEU A 86 4.78 0.55 4.43
N GLN A 87 5.68 -0.11 5.17
CA GLN A 87 6.29 0.46 6.37
C GLN A 87 7.09 1.72 6.05
N ASP A 88 7.85 1.74 4.95
CA ASP A 88 8.59 2.93 4.51
C ASP A 88 7.65 4.14 4.28
N ILE A 89 6.55 3.92 3.55
CA ILE A 89 5.53 4.95 3.29
C ILE A 89 4.85 5.42 4.58
N PHE A 90 4.58 4.50 5.52
CA PHE A 90 3.93 4.82 6.78
C PHE A 90 4.84 5.59 7.74
N GLN A 91 6.14 5.28 7.77
CA GLN A 91 7.13 5.99 8.57
C GLN A 91 7.36 7.41 8.05
N LEU A 92 7.38 7.60 6.73
CA LEU A 92 7.48 8.92 6.12
C LEU A 92 6.29 9.81 6.52
N SER A 93 5.07 9.27 6.57
CA SER A 93 3.84 10.01 6.91
C SER A 93 3.62 10.29 8.41
N SER A 94 4.52 9.83 9.31
CA SER A 94 4.40 10.00 10.77
C SER A 94 5.21 11.17 11.33
N VAL A 95 5.88 11.95 10.47
CA VAL A 95 6.65 13.16 10.82
C VAL A 95 5.85 14.40 10.48
#